data_AF-A0A955S4A8-F1
#
_entry.id   AF-A0A955S4A8-F1
#
_cell.length_a   1.000
_cell.length_b   1.000
_cell.length_c   1.000
_cell.angle_alpha   90.00
_cell.angle_beta   90.00
_cell.angle_gamma   90.00
#
_symmetry.space_group_name_H-M   'P 1'
#
loop_
_entity.id
_entity.type
_entity.pdbx_description
1 polymer ?
#
loop_
_entity_poly.entity_id
_entity_poly.type
_entity_poly.pdbx_seq_one_letter_code
_entity_poly.pdbx_strand_id
1 'polypeptide(L)'
;VAGIVGHIYILQAAFGTDKTKLRAIQNILIGTLGFGLTATFLGTNLGGIWADQSWGRFWGWDPKENGALLIVLWCALLFHAKIGKMIGPLGFAVGSVFGIVVVMWAWFGVNLLSVGLHSYGFTSGLAMNLTIYFILQMLFLIIVTPIAKKRL
;
A
#
# COMPACT_ATOMS: atom_id res chain seq x y z
N VAL A 1 0.45 -7.97 1.08
CA VAL A 1 1.63 -8.82 0.73
C VAL A 1 2.81 -7.99 0.26
N ALA A 2 2.70 -7.18 -0.80
CA ALA A 2 3.82 -6.38 -1.33
C ALA A 2 4.54 -5.53 -0.25
N GLY A 3 3.80 -4.85 0.63
CA GLY A 3 4.41 -4.10 1.74
C GLY A 3 5.27 -4.96 2.67
N ILE A 4 4.86 -6.20 2.97
CA ILE A 4 5.65 -7.14 3.79
C ILE A 4 6.94 -7.53 3.05
N VAL A 5 6.85 -7.84 1.75
CA VAL A 5 8.03 -8.13 0.93
C VAL A 5 8.97 -6.91 0.86
N GLY A 6 8.41 -5.69 0.85
CA GLY A 6 9.16 -4.45 0.95
C GLY A 6 9.96 -4.33 2.26
N HIS A 7 9.36 -4.69 3.40
CA HIS A 7 10.09 -4.76 4.68
C HIS A 7 11.24 -5.76 4.61
N ILE A 8 10.98 -6.97 4.08
CA ILE A 8 11.99 -8.01 3.92
C ILE A 8 13.14 -7.50 3.04
N TYR A 9 12.84 -6.85 1.92
CA TYR A 9 13.86 -6.27 1.04
C TYR A 9 14.74 -5.26 1.78
N ILE A 10 14.12 -4.29 2.47
CA ILE A 10 14.84 -3.22 3.17
C ILE A 10 15.70 -3.79 4.31
N LEU A 11 15.18 -4.75 5.08
CA LEU A 11 15.94 -5.43 6.13
C LEU A 11 17.13 -6.20 5.57
N GLN A 12 16.91 -7.00 4.53
CA GLN A 12 17.98 -7.79 3.89
C GLN A 12 19.06 -6.89 3.30
N ALA A 13 18.68 -5.76 2.71
CA ALA A 13 19.62 -4.74 2.25
C ALA A 13 20.41 -4.12 3.43
N ALA A 14 19.75 -3.80 4.54
CA ALA A 14 20.39 -3.27 5.75
C ALA A 14 21.36 -4.26 6.41
N PHE A 15 21.16 -5.57 6.26
CA PHE A 15 22.09 -6.59 6.74
C PHE A 15 23.23 -6.89 5.77
N GLY A 16 23.24 -6.32 4.55
CA GLY A 16 24.30 -6.54 3.57
C GLY A 16 24.18 -7.88 2.84
N THR A 17 22.96 -8.36 2.63
CA THR A 17 22.69 -9.61 1.91
C THR A 17 23.17 -9.54 0.45
N ASP A 18 23.59 -10.68 -0.09
CA ASP A 18 24.06 -10.82 -1.47
C ASP A 18 23.07 -10.27 -2.53
N LYS A 19 23.63 -9.69 -3.60
CA LYS A 19 22.86 -9.04 -4.69
C LYS A 19 21.90 -9.99 -5.40
N THR A 20 22.24 -11.28 -5.52
CA THR A 20 21.39 -12.31 -6.14
C THR A 20 20.12 -12.53 -5.33
N LYS A 21 20.25 -12.64 -4.00
CA LYS A 21 19.10 -12.78 -3.10
C LYS A 21 18.24 -11.51 -3.11
N LEU A 22 18.86 -10.33 -3.10
CA LEU A 22 18.13 -9.06 -3.18
C LEU A 22 17.34 -8.92 -4.49
N ARG A 23 17.92 -9.35 -5.62
CA ARG A 23 17.20 -9.39 -6.91
C ARG A 23 16.01 -10.35 -6.89
N ALA A 24 16.16 -11.53 -6.27
CA ALA A 24 15.05 -12.46 -6.12
C ALA A 24 13.89 -11.87 -5.30
N ILE A 25 14.20 -11.24 -4.15
CA ILE A 25 13.20 -10.55 -3.32
C ILE A 25 12.54 -9.41 -4.10
N GLN A 26 13.33 -8.65 -4.87
CA GLN A 26 12.81 -7.56 -5.71
C GLN A 26 11.84 -8.08 -6.77
N ASN A 27 12.11 -9.21 -7.41
CA ASN A 27 11.22 -9.79 -8.41
C ASN A 27 9.89 -10.23 -7.77
N ILE A 28 9.94 -10.84 -6.58
CA ILE A 28 8.73 -11.18 -5.81
C ILE A 28 7.95 -9.91 -5.43
N LEU A 29 8.64 -8.85 -5.02
CA LEU A 29 8.01 -7.57 -4.70
C LEU A 29 7.28 -6.98 -5.90
N ILE A 30 7.93 -6.97 -7.07
CA ILE A 30 7.34 -6.50 -8.33
C ILE A 30 6.11 -7.35 -8.68
N GLY A 31 6.22 -8.68 -8.62
CA GLY A 31 5.10 -9.58 -8.94
C GLY A 31 3.91 -9.40 -7.99
N THR A 32 4.16 -9.32 -6.68
CA THR A 32 3.10 -9.15 -5.68
C THR A 32 2.44 -7.77 -5.74
N LEU A 33 3.19 -6.71 -6.04
CA LEU A 33 2.60 -5.38 -6.26
C LEU A 33 1.81 -5.35 -7.58
N GLY A 34 2.29 -6.01 -8.62
CA GLY A 34 1.61 -6.11 -9.92
C GLY A 34 0.28 -6.85 -9.80
N PHE A 35 0.28 -7.98 -9.09
CA PHE A 35 -0.97 -8.66 -8.73
C PHE A 35 -1.90 -7.76 -7.92
N GLY A 36 -1.35 -7.04 -6.92
CA GLY A 36 -2.11 -6.07 -6.13
C GLY A 36 -2.78 -5.00 -6.96
N LEU A 37 -2.06 -4.41 -7.93
CA LEU A 37 -2.60 -3.42 -8.87
C LEU A 37 -3.75 -4.00 -9.70
N THR A 38 -3.55 -5.17 -10.32
CA THR A 38 -4.60 -5.79 -11.14
C THR A 38 -5.82 -6.16 -10.31
N ALA A 39 -5.61 -6.81 -9.16
CA ALA A 39 -6.69 -7.25 -8.29
C ALA A 39 -7.47 -6.06 -7.70
N THR A 40 -6.78 -5.01 -7.25
CA THR A 40 -7.46 -3.82 -6.69
C THR A 40 -8.15 -3.01 -7.78
N PHE A 41 -7.60 -2.93 -9.00
CA PHE A 41 -8.26 -2.28 -10.12
C PHE A 41 -9.54 -3.01 -10.51
N LEU A 42 -9.46 -4.32 -10.73
CA LEU A 42 -10.63 -5.14 -11.05
C LEU A 42 -11.65 -5.10 -9.91
N GLY A 43 -11.22 -5.26 -8.67
CA GLY A 43 -12.09 -5.20 -7.50
C GLY A 43 -12.80 -3.86 -7.35
N THR A 44 -12.13 -2.75 -7.65
CA THR A 44 -12.75 -1.41 -7.62
C THR A 44 -13.83 -1.27 -8.69
N ASN A 45 -13.57 -1.71 -9.92
CA ASN A 45 -14.55 -1.66 -11.01
C ASN A 45 -15.74 -2.59 -10.76
N LEU A 46 -15.49 -3.84 -10.33
CA LEU A 46 -16.54 -4.79 -9.99
C LEU A 46 -17.37 -4.31 -8.79
N GLY A 47 -16.73 -3.67 -7.81
CA GLY A 47 -17.41 -3.01 -6.70
C GLY A 47 -18.35 -1.90 -7.17
N GLY A 48 -17.91 -1.07 -8.14
CA GLY A 48 -18.76 -0.05 -8.75
C GLY A 48 -19.97 -0.62 -9.51
N ILE A 49 -19.79 -1.71 -10.27
CA ILE A 49 -20.90 -2.40 -10.95
C ILE A 49 -21.92 -2.92 -9.92
N TRP A 50 -21.43 -3.54 -8.83
CA TRP A 50 -22.29 -4.01 -7.76
C TRP A 50 -23.02 -2.87 -7.05
N ALA A 51 -22.34 -1.74 -6.82
CA ALA A 51 -22.93 -0.54 -6.22
C ALA A 51 -24.04 0.04 -7.11
N ASP A 52 -23.87 0.02 -8.44
CA ASP A 52 -24.89 0.46 -9.38
C ASP A 52 -26.16 -0.38 -9.27
N GLN A 53 -26.00 -1.71 -9.22
CA GLN A 53 -27.12 -2.64 -9.06
C GLN A 53 -27.80 -2.54 -7.69
N SER A 54 -27.04 -2.22 -6.64
CA SER A 54 -27.55 -2.23 -5.25
C SER A 54 -28.13 -0.89 -4.81
N TRP A 55 -27.54 0.22 -5.28
CA TRP A 55 -27.82 1.57 -4.80
C TRP A 55 -28.14 2.56 -5.93
N GLY A 56 -28.21 2.09 -7.19
CA GLY A 56 -28.59 2.90 -8.35
C GLY A 56 -27.51 3.88 -8.81
N ARG A 57 -26.25 3.70 -8.38
CA ARG A 57 -25.10 4.49 -8.85
C ARG A 57 -23.79 3.70 -8.86
N PHE A 58 -23.03 3.84 -9.94
CA PHE A 58 -21.70 3.22 -10.08
C PHE A 58 -20.63 3.79 -9.13
N TRP A 59 -20.66 5.11 -8.90
CA TRP A 59 -19.67 5.82 -8.08
C TRP A 59 -20.28 7.10 -7.50
N GLY A 60 -19.81 7.52 -6.33
CA GLY A 60 -20.35 8.66 -5.58
C GLY A 60 -19.34 9.35 -4.67
N TRP A 61 -18.04 9.08 -4.82
CA TRP A 61 -16.94 9.74 -4.14
C TRP A 61 -16.97 9.65 -2.61
N ASP A 62 -17.62 8.62 -2.07
CA ASP A 62 -17.59 8.40 -0.62
C ASP A 62 -16.20 7.94 -0.16
N PRO A 63 -15.87 8.05 1.14
CA PRO A 63 -14.54 7.74 1.61
C PRO A 63 -14.02 6.33 1.27
N LYS A 64 -14.90 5.32 1.17
CA LYS A 64 -14.48 3.96 0.80
C LYS A 64 -14.09 3.87 -0.66
N GLU A 65 -14.89 4.47 -1.53
CA GLU A 65 -14.62 4.58 -2.96
C GLU A 65 -13.30 5.33 -3.21
N ASN A 66 -13.10 6.47 -2.53
CA ASN A 66 -11.84 7.22 -2.59
C ASN A 66 -10.65 6.41 -2.06
N GLY A 67 -10.86 5.63 -1.00
CA GLY A 67 -9.85 4.72 -0.46
C GLY A 67 -9.45 3.63 -1.46
N ALA A 68 -10.43 3.01 -2.14
CA ALA A 68 -10.18 2.02 -3.18
C ALA A 68 -9.40 2.63 -4.36
N LEU A 69 -9.81 3.81 -4.83
CA LEU A 69 -9.10 4.55 -5.87
C LEU A 69 -7.66 4.88 -5.45
N LEU A 70 -7.46 5.34 -4.21
CA LEU A 70 -6.13 5.67 -3.70
C LEU A 70 -5.18 4.48 -3.72
N ILE A 71 -5.65 3.26 -3.40
CA ILE A 71 -4.84 2.04 -3.49
C ILE A 71 -4.42 1.78 -4.94
N VAL A 72 -5.36 1.86 -5.89
CA VAL A 72 -5.09 1.68 -7.33
C VAL A 72 -4.02 2.68 -7.80
N LEU A 73 -4.24 3.97 -7.50
CA LEU A 73 -3.34 5.05 -7.90
C LEU A 73 -1.96 4.90 -7.27
N TRP A 74 -1.87 4.51 -5.99
CA TRP A 74 -0.58 4.32 -5.34
C TRP A 74 0.22 3.18 -5.99
N CYS A 75 -0.42 2.05 -6.24
CA CYS A 75 0.22 0.93 -6.94
C CYS A 75 0.68 1.35 -8.36
N ALA A 76 -0.18 2.03 -9.12
CA ALA A 76 0.13 2.53 -10.45
C ALA A 76 1.29 3.55 -10.43
N LEU A 77 1.31 4.45 -9.45
CA LEU A 77 2.37 5.45 -9.25
C LEU A 77 3.73 4.78 -9.04
N LEU A 78 3.81 3.72 -8.22
CA LEU A 78 5.06 3.01 -8.00
C LEU A 78 5.59 2.34 -9.27
N PHE A 79 4.70 1.74 -10.07
CA PHE A 79 5.08 1.19 -11.37
C PHE A 79 5.50 2.27 -12.34
N HIS A 80 4.77 3.39 -12.41
CA HIS A 80 5.11 4.53 -13.25
C HIS A 80 6.49 5.09 -12.88
N ALA A 81 6.75 5.34 -11.60
CA ALA A 81 8.03 5.83 -11.12
C ALA A 81 9.18 4.85 -11.40
N LYS A 82 8.92 3.54 -11.31
CA LYS A 82 9.90 2.50 -11.65
C LYS A 82 10.20 2.46 -13.15
N ILE A 83 9.18 2.48 -14.00
CA ILE A 83 9.32 2.43 -15.46
C ILE A 83 10.01 3.71 -15.96
N GLY A 84 9.61 4.86 -15.42
CA GLY A 84 10.23 6.16 -15.65
C GLY A 84 11.63 6.33 -15.03
N LYS A 85 12.18 5.29 -14.38
CA LYS A 85 13.50 5.29 -13.73
C LYS A 85 13.68 6.38 -12.67
N MET A 86 12.58 6.90 -12.11
CA MET A 86 12.58 7.91 -11.05
C MET A 86 12.99 7.31 -9.70
N ILE A 87 12.70 6.02 -9.50
CA ILE A 87 13.05 5.27 -8.29
C ILE A 87 13.80 3.98 -8.62
N GLY A 88 14.82 3.68 -7.81
CA GLY A 88 15.54 2.41 -7.85
C GLY A 88 14.85 1.29 -7.04
N PRO A 89 15.48 0.11 -6.94
CA PRO A 89 14.97 -1.04 -6.16
C PRO A 89 14.59 -0.69 -4.72
N LEU A 90 15.45 0.06 -4.02
CA LEU A 90 15.19 0.50 -2.65
C LEU A 90 13.99 1.45 -2.57
N GLY A 91 13.88 2.41 -3.49
CA GLY A 91 12.74 3.33 -3.54
C GLY A 91 11.42 2.60 -3.83
N PHE A 92 11.45 1.58 -4.69
CA PHE A 92 10.29 0.73 -4.96
C PHE A 92 9.87 -0.09 -3.72
N ALA A 93 10.83 -0.58 -2.93
CA ALA A 93 10.56 -1.25 -1.66
C ALA A 93 9.99 -0.31 -0.61
N VAL A 94 10.56 0.88 -0.44
CA VAL A 94 10.06 1.93 0.47
C VAL A 94 8.64 2.34 0.10
N GLY A 95 8.38 2.60 -1.19
CA GLY A 95 7.05 2.93 -1.67
C GLY A 95 6.04 1.80 -1.46
N SER A 96 6.47 0.55 -1.57
CA SER A 96 5.62 -0.61 -1.31
C SER A 96 5.27 -0.78 0.18
N VAL A 97 6.21 -0.46 1.08
CA VAL A 97 5.95 -0.37 2.53
C VAL A 97 4.97 0.77 2.82
N PHE A 98 5.17 1.95 2.25
CA PHE A 98 4.20 3.03 2.41
C PHE A 98 2.81 2.66 1.83
N GLY A 99 2.78 1.82 0.78
CA GLY A 99 1.53 1.29 0.24
C GLY A 99 0.68 0.52 1.26
N ILE A 100 1.28 -0.11 2.27
CA ILE A 100 0.48 -0.76 3.33
C ILE A 100 -0.18 0.27 4.26
N VAL A 101 0.43 1.44 4.48
CA VAL A 101 -0.17 2.57 5.20
C VAL A 101 -1.40 3.07 4.44
N VAL A 102 -1.29 3.22 3.11
CA VAL A 102 -2.40 3.60 2.23
C VAL A 102 -3.56 2.60 2.32
N VAL A 103 -3.26 1.30 2.25
CA VAL A 103 -4.29 0.26 2.37
C VAL A 103 -4.97 0.32 3.74
N MET A 104 -4.21 0.45 4.83
CA MET A 104 -4.77 0.51 6.18
C MET A 104 -5.64 1.75 6.41
N TRP A 105 -5.27 2.89 5.81
CA TRP A 105 -6.14 4.07 5.78
C TRP A 105 -7.45 3.81 5.03
N ALA A 106 -7.38 3.28 3.81
CA ALA A 106 -8.56 2.99 2.98
C ALA A 106 -9.51 1.97 3.60
N TRP A 107 -8.96 0.97 4.32
CA TRP A 107 -9.76 -0.09 4.94
C TRP A 107 -10.36 0.34 6.29
N PHE A 108 -9.54 0.97 7.13
CA PHE A 108 -9.92 1.26 8.51
C PHE A 108 -10.02 2.77 8.79
N GLY A 109 -9.07 3.57 8.33
CA GLY A 109 -9.02 5.01 8.61
C GLY A 109 -10.26 5.76 8.16
N VAL A 110 -10.79 5.46 6.98
CA VAL A 110 -12.00 6.10 6.45
C VAL A 110 -13.25 5.86 7.31
N ASN A 111 -13.29 4.81 8.14
CA ASN A 111 -14.41 4.57 9.07
C ASN A 111 -14.47 5.64 10.17
N LEU A 112 -13.34 6.27 10.50
CA LEU A 112 -13.26 7.35 11.49
C LEU A 112 -13.93 8.64 11.01
N LEU A 113 -14.21 8.76 9.69
CA LEU A 113 -14.91 9.90 9.13
C LEU A 113 -16.42 9.83 9.35
N SER A 114 -16.97 8.65 9.66
CA SER A 114 -18.40 8.42 9.94
C SER A 114 -19.36 9.02 8.90
N VAL A 115 -18.93 9.08 7.63
CA VAL A 115 -19.71 9.55 6.49
C VAL A 115 -19.80 8.51 5.38
N GLY A 116 -20.92 8.50 4.66
CA GLY A 116 -21.20 7.58 3.55
C GLY A 116 -21.92 6.30 3.96
N LEU A 117 -22.44 5.58 2.96
CA LEU A 117 -23.24 4.35 3.09
C LEU A 117 -22.48 3.17 3.71
N HIS A 118 -21.19 3.34 3.97
CA HIS A 118 -20.29 2.33 4.52
C HIS A 118 -19.84 2.63 5.95
N SER A 119 -20.47 3.58 6.63
CA SER A 119 -20.12 3.98 8.01
C SER A 119 -20.62 2.99 9.07
N TYR A 120 -20.23 1.72 8.91
CA TYR A 120 -20.52 0.65 9.85
C TYR A 120 -19.20 -0.01 10.28
N GLY A 121 -18.97 -0.16 11.58
CA GLY A 121 -17.79 -0.82 12.10
C GLY A 121 -17.41 -0.37 13.51
N PHE A 122 -16.61 -1.20 14.19
CA PHE A 122 -16.08 -0.88 15.51
C PHE A 122 -15.06 0.27 15.42
N THR A 123 -15.38 1.41 16.02
CA THR A 123 -14.51 2.58 16.09
C THR A 123 -13.71 2.67 17.39
N SER A 124 -14.10 1.89 18.41
CA SER A 124 -13.41 1.86 19.71
C SER A 124 -11.95 1.43 19.54
N GLY A 125 -11.02 2.27 20.00
CA GLY A 125 -9.58 2.03 19.91
C GLY A 125 -9.00 2.09 18.49
N LEU A 126 -9.82 2.25 17.45
CA LEU A 126 -9.37 2.19 16.06
C LEU A 126 -8.37 3.32 15.73
N ALA A 127 -8.70 4.55 16.12
CA ALA A 127 -7.83 5.70 15.88
C ALA A 127 -6.45 5.53 16.53
N MET A 128 -6.42 5.04 17.77
CA MET A 128 -5.18 4.76 18.49
C MET A 128 -4.36 3.68 17.79
N ASN A 129 -4.98 2.52 17.50
CA ASN A 129 -4.30 1.40 16.86
C ASN A 129 -3.73 1.77 15.48
N LEU A 130 -4.51 2.50 14.68
CA LEU A 130 -4.08 2.93 13.35
C LEU A 130 -2.94 3.95 13.44
N THR A 131 -2.98 4.87 14.41
CA THR A 131 -1.92 5.85 14.65
C THR A 131 -0.62 5.18 15.07
N ILE A 132 -0.68 4.24 16.03
CA ILE A 132 0.50 3.46 16.46
C ILE A 132 1.06 2.69 15.25
N TYR A 133 0.20 2.03 14.48
CA TYR A 133 0.63 1.32 13.29
C TYR A 133 1.35 2.24 12.29
N PHE A 134 0.81 3.41 11.98
CA PHE A 134 1.45 4.38 11.08
C PHE A 134 2.79 4.88 11.63
N ILE A 135 2.87 5.20 12.92
CA ILE A 135 4.11 5.60 13.57
C ILE A 135 5.16 4.49 13.43
N LEU A 136 4.82 3.24 13.69
CA LEU A 136 5.75 2.11 13.57
C LEU A 136 6.24 1.94 12.12
N GLN A 137 5.36 2.09 11.13
CA GLN A 137 5.74 2.03 9.71
C GLN A 137 6.70 3.18 9.34
N MET A 138 6.42 4.40 9.80
CA MET A 138 7.28 5.56 9.52
C MET A 138 8.62 5.45 10.24
N LEU A 139 8.65 5.00 11.49
CA LEU A 139 9.88 4.76 12.24
C LEU A 139 10.73 3.69 11.57
N PHE A 140 10.12 2.58 11.12
CA PHE A 140 10.83 1.56 10.36
C PHE A 140 11.49 2.15 9.11
N LEU A 141 10.76 2.93 8.32
CA LEU A 141 11.29 3.56 7.11
C LEU A 141 12.41 4.55 7.41
N ILE A 142 12.25 5.41 8.42
CA ILE A 142 13.23 6.45 8.79
C ILE A 142 14.52 5.81 9.34
N ILE A 143 14.42 4.75 10.13
CA ILE A 143 15.57 4.14 10.80
C ILE A 143 16.30 3.17 9.86
N VAL A 144 15.58 2.28 9.17
CA VAL A 144 16.21 1.15 8.45
C VAL A 144 16.63 1.53 7.04
N THR A 145 15.87 2.39 6.34
CA THR A 145 16.17 2.75 4.95
C THR A 145 17.54 3.41 4.77
N PRO A 146 18.00 4.35 5.63
CA PRO A 146 19.34 4.93 5.51
C PRO A 146 20.45 3.89 5.70
N ILE A 147 20.24 2.90 6.57
CA ILE A 147 21.19 1.79 6.81
C ILE A 147 21.27 0.92 5.56
N ALA A 148 20.12 0.53 5.00
CA ALA A 148 20.04 -0.20 3.74
C ALA A 148 20.75 0.53 2.60
N LYS A 149 20.51 1.85 2.46
CA LYS A 149 21.14 2.68 1.42
C LYS A 149 22.67 2.70 1.51
N LYS A 150 23.24 2.67 2.72
CA LYS A 150 24.70 2.65 2.91
C LYS A 150 25.35 1.32 2.52
N ARG A 151 24.58 0.23 2.44
CA ARG A 151 25.08 -1.12 2.16
C ARG A 151 24.78 -1.65 0.75
N LEU A 152 24.01 -0.89 -0.05
CA LEU A 152 23.69 -1.21 -1.45
C LEU A 152 24.70 -0.58 -2.41
#